data_AF-A0A962ELI3-F1
#
_entry.id   AF-A0A962ELI3-F1
#
_cell.length_a   1.000
_cell.length_b   1.000
_cell.length_c   1.000
_cell.angle_alpha   90.00
_cell.angle_beta   90.00
_cell.angle_gamma   90.00
#
_symmetry.space_group_name_H-M   'P 1'
#
loop_
_entity.id
_entity.type
_entity.pdbx_description
1 polymer ?
#
loop_
_entity_poly.entity_id
_entity_poly.type
_entity_poly.pdbx_seq_one_letter_code
_entity_poly.pdbx_strand_id
1 'polypeptide(L)'
;YAQAGRTGGFYALPREAALEEDAAASVLAGKEFIFDVQGHFVNPTGAWTRRVKPGVKPISFADTEGCAAAALPGNLDHLQCLGPDPFIRDVFIDSDTDLMVLSFVPSTRADEPLTIEEAAATAAIVERMEGTHRLFLHGRVNPNQDGDLVAMEALAAKHPIAAFKTYTQWGPDGKGYFLDDEVGLAMIEKARALGVNNIAIHKGLPFGPQSYEHSTCVDVGRVAKQCPDMNFLIYHSGFVTAAGEGPYDPKRMDGVDQLITSVRKAGLGHGSNVYAELGSTWRFLMR
;
A
#
# COMPACT_ATOMS: atom_id res chain seq x y z
N TYR A 1 -8.42 -17.13 -6.44
CA TYR A 1 -9.69 -16.58 -6.98
C TYR A 1 -10.50 -17.64 -7.76
N ALA A 2 -9.98 -18.22 -8.84
CA ALA A 2 -10.68 -19.29 -9.58
C ALA A 2 -10.82 -20.61 -8.80
N GLN A 3 -9.77 -21.02 -8.07
CA GLN A 3 -9.78 -22.21 -7.20
C GLN A 3 -10.76 -22.08 -6.01
N ALA A 4 -11.17 -20.85 -5.69
CA ALA A 4 -12.09 -20.49 -4.62
C ALA A 4 -13.58 -20.50 -5.05
N GLY A 5 -13.86 -20.76 -6.33
CA GLY A 5 -15.21 -20.62 -6.89
C GLY A 5 -15.74 -19.17 -6.94
N ARG A 6 -14.88 -18.16 -6.72
CA ARG A 6 -15.26 -16.74 -6.84
C ARG A 6 -15.11 -16.31 -8.30
N THR A 7 -16.12 -15.63 -8.85
CA THR A 7 -16.08 -15.06 -10.21
C THR A 7 -15.49 -13.66 -10.15
N GLY A 8 -14.38 -13.43 -10.86
CA GLY A 8 -13.72 -12.12 -10.92
C GLY A 8 -14.37 -11.22 -11.98
N GLY A 9 -13.61 -10.25 -12.46
CA GLY A 9 -13.97 -9.57 -13.72
C GLY A 9 -14.02 -10.56 -14.88
N PHE A 10 -14.79 -10.22 -15.91
CA PHE A 10 -14.86 -11.01 -17.14
C PHE A 10 -13.89 -10.43 -18.17
N TYR A 11 -13.08 -11.29 -18.78
CA TYR A 11 -12.36 -10.93 -20.00
C TYR A 11 -13.30 -11.09 -21.19
N ALA A 12 -13.30 -10.10 -22.08
CA ALA A 12 -13.97 -10.22 -23.37
C ALA A 12 -13.13 -11.13 -24.28
N LEU A 13 -13.35 -12.44 -24.19
CA LEU A 13 -12.67 -13.44 -25.00
C LEU A 13 -13.47 -13.75 -26.28
N PRO A 14 -12.80 -14.01 -27.42
CA PRO A 14 -13.43 -14.64 -28.58
C PRO A 14 -14.09 -15.95 -28.18
N ARG A 15 -15.18 -16.32 -28.86
CA ARG A 15 -15.91 -17.58 -28.55
C ARG A 15 -15.03 -18.81 -28.77
N GLU A 16 -14.12 -18.70 -29.73
CA GLU A 16 -13.17 -19.72 -30.16
C GLU A 16 -12.07 -19.94 -29.11
N ALA A 17 -11.80 -18.99 -28.22
CA ALA A 17 -10.75 -19.07 -27.20
C ALA A 17 -10.90 -20.26 -26.23
N ALA A 18 -12.10 -20.85 -26.13
CA ALA A 18 -12.31 -22.05 -25.33
C ALA A 18 -11.68 -23.32 -25.94
N LEU A 19 -11.38 -23.31 -27.25
CA LEU A 19 -10.91 -24.47 -28.01
C LEU A 19 -9.67 -24.16 -28.87
N GLU A 20 -9.44 -22.89 -29.21
CA GLU A 20 -8.34 -22.44 -30.04
C GLU A 20 -7.35 -21.60 -29.22
N GLU A 21 -6.12 -22.11 -29.11
CA GLU A 21 -5.05 -21.51 -28.32
C GLU A 21 -4.66 -20.12 -28.86
N ASP A 22 -4.60 -19.94 -30.18
CA ASP A 22 -4.31 -18.64 -30.81
C ASP A 22 -5.38 -17.59 -30.50
N ALA A 23 -6.66 -17.99 -30.45
CA ALA A 23 -7.76 -17.10 -30.10
C ALA A 23 -7.70 -16.69 -28.62
N ALA A 24 -7.33 -17.61 -27.73
CA ALA A 24 -7.09 -17.29 -26.31
C ALA A 24 -5.88 -16.37 -26.13
N ALA A 25 -4.76 -16.69 -26.78
CA ALA A 25 -3.52 -15.93 -26.74
C ALA A 25 -3.71 -14.51 -27.26
N SER A 26 -4.59 -14.29 -28.24
CA SER A 26 -4.88 -12.95 -28.77
C SER A 26 -5.37 -11.93 -27.74
N VAL A 27 -5.93 -12.41 -26.62
CA VAL A 27 -6.41 -11.57 -25.51
C VAL A 27 -5.58 -11.76 -24.23
N LEU A 28 -5.09 -12.98 -23.97
CA LEU A 28 -4.45 -13.33 -22.70
C LEU A 28 -2.93 -13.30 -22.73
N ALA A 29 -2.29 -13.45 -23.89
CA ALA A 29 -0.82 -13.49 -24.00
C ALA A 29 -0.22 -12.07 -24.17
N GLY A 30 -0.89 -11.06 -23.64
CA GLY A 30 -0.40 -9.68 -23.63
C GLY A 30 0.93 -9.57 -22.90
N LYS A 31 1.73 -8.58 -23.29
CA LYS A 31 2.96 -8.18 -22.57
C LYS A 31 2.80 -6.75 -22.06
N GLU A 32 1.63 -6.49 -21.47
CA GLU A 32 1.33 -5.19 -20.90
C GLU A 32 2.28 -4.94 -19.74
N PHE A 33 2.77 -3.70 -19.65
CA PHE A 33 3.59 -3.32 -18.53
C PHE A 33 2.70 -3.11 -17.29
N ILE A 34 2.88 -3.94 -16.26
CA ILE A 34 2.14 -3.87 -15.00
C ILE A 34 3.08 -3.43 -13.88
N PHE A 35 2.80 -2.24 -13.34
CA PHE A 35 3.47 -1.74 -12.15
C PHE A 35 2.50 -1.71 -10.97
N ASP A 36 2.62 -2.69 -10.07
CA ASP A 36 1.92 -2.68 -8.79
C ASP A 36 2.63 -1.73 -7.81
N VAL A 37 1.98 -0.64 -7.46
CA VAL A 37 2.59 0.39 -6.60
C VAL A 37 2.40 0.13 -5.11
N GLN A 38 1.80 -1.00 -4.69
CA GLN A 38 1.47 -1.23 -3.28
C GLN A 38 1.36 -2.72 -2.89
N GLY A 39 2.50 -3.36 -2.64
CA GLY A 39 2.60 -4.69 -2.05
C GLY A 39 2.87 -4.68 -0.54
N HIS A 40 2.46 -5.74 0.15
CA HIS A 40 2.81 -6.00 1.55
C HIS A 40 3.04 -7.50 1.77
N PHE A 41 3.99 -7.84 2.63
CA PHE A 41 4.12 -9.15 3.25
C PHE A 41 4.59 -8.97 4.70
N VAL A 42 4.58 -10.03 5.51
CA VAL A 42 5.12 -10.02 6.88
C VAL A 42 6.22 -11.05 7.06
N ASN A 43 7.14 -10.86 8.00
CA ASN A 43 8.01 -11.94 8.44
C ASN A 43 7.26 -12.83 9.44
N PRO A 44 6.88 -14.07 9.08
CA PRO A 44 6.11 -14.96 9.95
C PRO A 44 6.90 -15.48 11.16
N THR A 45 8.21 -15.26 11.17
CA THR A 45 9.15 -15.66 12.22
C THR A 45 9.88 -14.47 12.87
N GLY A 46 9.47 -13.25 12.50
CA GLY A 46 10.10 -12.01 12.95
C GLY A 46 9.92 -11.76 14.45
N ALA A 47 10.73 -10.87 15.01
CA ALA A 47 10.75 -10.58 16.45
C ALA A 47 9.37 -10.12 17.00
N TRP A 48 8.59 -9.42 16.17
CA TRP A 48 7.24 -8.94 16.49
C TRP A 48 6.29 -10.08 16.89
N THR A 49 6.45 -11.27 16.32
CA THR A 49 5.59 -12.43 16.59
C THR A 49 5.64 -12.87 18.06
N ARG A 50 6.77 -12.63 18.74
CA ARG A 50 6.97 -12.95 20.16
C ARG A 50 6.17 -12.03 21.09
N ARG A 51 5.70 -10.90 20.58
CA ARG A 51 4.89 -9.92 21.30
C ARG A 51 3.39 -10.11 21.08
N VAL A 52 3.01 -10.99 20.16
CA VAL A 52 1.60 -11.32 19.91
C VAL A 52 1.02 -12.02 21.13
N LYS A 53 -0.04 -11.44 21.69
CA LYS A 53 -0.72 -12.00 22.86
C LYS A 53 -1.33 -13.38 22.52
N PRO A 54 -1.33 -14.33 23.47
CA PRO A 54 -1.97 -15.63 23.27
C PRO A 54 -3.43 -15.49 22.81
N GLY A 55 -3.80 -16.24 21.77
CA GLY A 55 -5.16 -16.25 21.19
C GLY A 55 -5.46 -15.10 20.22
N VAL A 56 -4.55 -14.14 20.04
CA VAL A 56 -4.69 -13.08 19.02
C VAL A 56 -4.17 -13.60 17.69
N LYS A 57 -5.00 -13.49 16.65
CA LYS A 57 -4.61 -13.81 15.27
C LYS A 57 -4.40 -12.50 14.48
N PRO A 58 -3.16 -11.97 14.43
CA PRO A 58 -2.90 -10.75 13.68
C PRO A 58 -3.14 -10.99 12.19
N ILE A 59 -3.62 -9.96 11.48
CA ILE A 59 -3.77 -9.96 10.02
C ILE A 59 -4.71 -11.10 9.55
N SER A 60 -5.64 -11.55 10.39
CA SER A 60 -6.61 -12.61 10.03
C SER A 60 -7.64 -12.19 8.97
N PHE A 61 -7.63 -10.93 8.56
CA PHE A 61 -8.45 -10.41 7.46
C PHE A 61 -7.82 -10.68 6.09
N ALA A 62 -6.54 -11.07 6.03
CA ALA A 62 -5.89 -11.43 4.78
C ALA A 62 -6.42 -12.76 4.26
N ASP A 63 -6.49 -12.87 2.93
CA ASP A 63 -6.93 -14.10 2.29
C ASP A 63 -5.79 -15.12 2.33
N THR A 64 -6.04 -16.28 2.91
CA THR A 64 -5.06 -17.38 3.00
C THR A 64 -5.54 -18.62 2.25
N GLU A 65 -6.53 -18.45 1.37
CA GLU A 65 -7.08 -19.52 0.57
C GLU A 65 -6.02 -20.17 -0.32
N GLY A 66 -6.04 -21.50 -0.44
CA GLY A 66 -5.04 -22.27 -1.19
C GLY A 66 -3.69 -22.46 -0.47
N CYS A 67 -3.47 -21.80 0.67
CA CYS A 67 -2.26 -21.98 1.47
C CYS A 67 -2.42 -23.07 2.53
N ALA A 68 -1.60 -24.12 2.44
CA ALA A 68 -1.63 -25.24 3.39
C ALA A 68 -1.32 -24.83 4.84
N ALA A 69 -0.50 -23.79 5.04
CA ALA A 69 -0.13 -23.34 6.39
C ALA A 69 -1.31 -22.75 7.18
N ALA A 70 -2.36 -22.27 6.49
CA ALA A 70 -3.58 -21.78 7.14
C ALA A 70 -4.40 -22.89 7.82
N ALA A 71 -4.19 -24.15 7.45
CA ALA A 71 -4.87 -25.31 8.04
C ALA A 71 -4.11 -25.90 9.25
N LEU A 72 -2.91 -25.41 9.55
CA LEU A 72 -2.13 -25.88 10.68
C LEU A 72 -2.70 -25.38 12.02
N PRO A 73 -2.49 -26.12 13.12
CA PRO A 73 -3.15 -25.83 14.39
C PRO A 73 -2.55 -24.63 15.16
N GLY A 74 -1.35 -24.16 14.79
CA GLY A 74 -0.68 -23.07 15.47
C GLY A 74 -1.37 -21.72 15.26
N ASN A 75 -1.36 -20.88 16.30
CA ASN A 75 -2.05 -19.60 16.30
C ASN A 75 -1.53 -18.61 15.23
N LEU A 76 -0.28 -18.78 14.80
CA LEU A 76 0.41 -17.90 13.86
C LEU A 76 0.77 -18.57 12.54
N ASP A 77 0.41 -19.85 12.35
CA ASP A 77 0.85 -20.61 11.17
C ASP A 77 0.31 -20.01 9.86
N HIS A 78 -0.87 -19.37 9.91
CA HIS A 78 -1.45 -18.65 8.78
C HIS A 78 -0.57 -17.50 8.27
N LEU A 79 0.32 -16.94 9.10
CA LEU A 79 1.24 -15.90 8.67
C LEU A 79 2.24 -16.41 7.63
N GLN A 80 2.54 -17.71 7.60
CA GLN A 80 3.39 -18.30 6.56
C GLN A 80 2.79 -18.16 5.17
N CYS A 81 1.47 -17.96 5.06
CA CYS A 81 0.79 -17.64 3.80
C CYS A 81 1.02 -16.21 3.32
N LEU A 82 1.52 -15.34 4.21
CA LEU A 82 1.74 -13.91 4.00
C LEU A 82 3.24 -13.58 4.06
N GLY A 83 4.09 -14.59 3.96
CA GLY A 83 5.54 -14.47 4.03
C GLY A 83 6.18 -14.02 2.71
N PRO A 84 7.51 -13.88 2.67
CA PRO A 84 8.25 -13.49 1.47
C PRO A 84 8.11 -14.50 0.32
N ASP A 85 8.08 -15.81 0.61
CA ASP A 85 8.01 -16.84 -0.44
C ASP A 85 6.65 -16.86 -1.16
N PRO A 86 5.49 -16.89 -0.46
CA PRO A 86 4.20 -16.68 -1.12
C PRO A 86 4.13 -15.34 -1.85
N PHE A 87 4.68 -14.28 -1.27
CA PHE A 87 4.68 -12.96 -1.91
C PHE A 87 5.42 -12.99 -3.26
N ILE A 88 6.63 -13.55 -3.32
CA ILE A 88 7.39 -13.67 -4.57
C ILE A 88 6.63 -14.51 -5.58
N ARG A 89 6.09 -15.66 -5.16
CA ARG A 89 5.29 -16.53 -6.04
C ARG A 89 4.07 -15.78 -6.58
N ASP A 90 3.24 -15.25 -5.70
CA ASP A 90 1.93 -14.67 -6.07
C ASP A 90 2.09 -13.41 -6.91
N VAL A 91 3.16 -12.62 -6.69
CA VAL A 91 3.41 -11.37 -7.42
C VAL A 91 4.22 -11.60 -8.70
N PHE A 92 5.33 -12.33 -8.64
CA PHE A 92 6.29 -12.38 -9.75
C PHE A 92 6.29 -13.69 -10.55
N ILE A 93 5.55 -14.71 -10.11
CA ILE A 93 5.48 -16.00 -10.80
C ILE A 93 4.05 -16.27 -11.29
N ASP A 94 3.07 -16.12 -10.42
CA ASP A 94 1.67 -16.44 -10.68
C ASP A 94 0.85 -15.23 -11.15
N SER A 95 1.51 -14.10 -11.45
CA SER A 95 0.89 -12.90 -12.00
C SER A 95 1.76 -12.23 -13.07
N ASP A 96 1.16 -11.41 -13.91
CA ASP A 96 1.83 -10.64 -14.97
C ASP A 96 2.54 -9.37 -14.44
N THR A 97 2.80 -9.26 -13.15
CA THR A 97 3.42 -8.06 -12.55
C THR A 97 4.89 -7.93 -12.98
N ASP A 98 5.21 -6.86 -13.71
CA ASP A 98 6.59 -6.54 -14.05
C ASP A 98 7.31 -5.92 -12.84
N LEU A 99 6.75 -4.85 -12.29
CA LEU A 99 7.37 -4.09 -11.21
C LEU A 99 6.41 -4.04 -10.01
N MET A 100 6.99 -4.04 -8.82
CA MET A 100 6.23 -3.93 -7.58
C MET A 100 6.90 -2.92 -6.63
N VAL A 101 6.11 -2.21 -5.82
CA VAL A 101 6.63 -1.44 -4.69
C VAL A 101 6.19 -2.07 -3.37
N LEU A 102 7.16 -2.50 -2.57
CA LEU A 102 6.93 -3.03 -1.23
C LEU A 102 6.74 -1.90 -0.21
N SER A 103 5.61 -1.94 0.47
CA SER A 103 5.18 -0.98 1.48
C SER A 103 5.13 -1.61 2.87
N PHE A 104 5.20 -0.76 3.89
CA PHE A 104 5.22 -1.14 5.29
C PHE A 104 3.92 -0.70 5.97
N VAL A 105 3.39 -1.52 6.86
CA VAL A 105 2.22 -1.17 7.69
C VAL A 105 2.64 -0.31 8.89
N PRO A 106 1.74 0.53 9.44
CA PRO A 106 2.10 1.38 10.57
C PRO A 106 2.24 0.51 11.83
N SER A 107 3.32 0.72 12.57
CA SER A 107 3.65 -0.05 13.75
C SER A 107 4.64 0.72 14.63
N THR A 108 4.75 0.30 15.89
CA THR A 108 5.93 0.63 16.68
C THR A 108 7.14 -0.14 16.13
N ARG A 109 8.36 0.34 16.40
CA ARG A 109 9.57 -0.42 16.01
C ARG A 109 9.62 -1.84 16.60
N ALA A 110 9.04 -2.01 17.78
CA ALA A 110 9.05 -3.28 18.48
C ALA A 110 8.07 -4.29 17.87
N ASP A 111 7.00 -3.80 17.26
CA ASP A 111 5.91 -4.58 16.68
C ASP A 111 5.94 -4.58 15.15
N GLU A 112 7.03 -4.11 14.55
CA GLU A 112 7.20 -4.00 13.09
C GLU A 112 7.13 -5.39 12.43
N PRO A 113 6.13 -5.65 11.56
CA PRO A 113 5.94 -6.97 10.97
C PRO A 113 6.97 -7.35 9.92
N LEU A 114 7.65 -6.34 9.37
CA LEU A 114 8.64 -6.47 8.31
C LEU A 114 9.68 -5.36 8.47
N THR A 115 10.95 -5.73 8.64
CA THR A 115 12.06 -4.78 8.70
C THR A 115 12.52 -4.37 7.30
N ILE A 116 13.22 -3.23 7.19
CA ILE A 116 13.78 -2.79 5.90
C ILE A 116 14.87 -3.74 5.40
N GLU A 117 15.63 -4.38 6.29
CA GLU A 117 16.67 -5.34 5.93
C GLU A 117 16.07 -6.61 5.30
N GLU A 118 14.96 -7.11 5.86
CA GLU A 118 14.22 -8.25 5.30
C GLU A 118 13.58 -7.88 3.95
N ALA A 119 12.97 -6.70 3.84
CA ALA A 119 12.44 -6.18 2.60
C ALA A 119 13.52 -6.06 1.50
N ALA A 120 14.70 -5.54 1.86
CA ALA A 120 15.84 -5.43 0.94
C ALA A 120 16.40 -6.79 0.53
N ALA A 121 16.41 -7.77 1.44
CA ALA A 121 16.79 -9.14 1.11
C ALA A 121 15.84 -9.77 0.09
N THR A 122 14.53 -9.60 0.26
CA THR A 122 13.51 -10.03 -0.72
C THR A 122 13.69 -9.31 -2.05
N ALA A 123 13.92 -7.99 -2.05
CA ALA A 123 14.15 -7.24 -3.28
C ALA A 123 15.39 -7.75 -4.05
N ALA A 124 16.46 -8.10 -3.33
CA ALA A 124 17.64 -8.69 -3.94
C ALA A 124 17.39 -10.10 -4.53
N ILE A 125 16.44 -10.87 -4.00
CA ILE A 125 16.00 -12.14 -4.62
C ILE A 125 15.29 -11.85 -5.94
N VAL A 126 14.32 -10.94 -5.92
CA VAL A 126 13.55 -10.55 -7.12
C VAL A 126 14.46 -10.04 -8.25
N GLU A 127 15.44 -9.20 -7.92
CA GLU A 127 16.40 -8.67 -8.91
C GLU A 127 17.27 -9.76 -9.56
N ARG A 128 17.40 -10.94 -8.94
CA ARG A 128 18.13 -12.09 -9.50
C ARG A 128 17.24 -13.04 -10.32
N MET A 129 15.92 -12.82 -10.34
CA MET A 129 15.00 -13.62 -11.16
C MET A 129 15.20 -13.27 -12.64
N GLU A 130 14.92 -14.22 -13.54
CA GLU A 130 14.93 -13.96 -14.97
C GLU A 130 13.81 -12.98 -15.35
N GLY A 131 14.06 -12.05 -16.27
CA GLY A 131 13.09 -11.06 -16.73
C GLY A 131 13.44 -9.63 -16.30
N THR A 132 12.44 -8.75 -16.32
CA THR A 132 12.57 -7.33 -15.96
C THR A 132 12.03 -7.02 -14.57
N HIS A 133 11.88 -8.05 -13.73
CA HIS A 133 11.26 -7.92 -12.41
C HIS A 133 12.08 -7.04 -11.48
N ARG A 134 11.43 -6.07 -10.85
CA ARG A 134 12.05 -5.26 -9.78
C ARG A 134 11.09 -5.02 -8.63
N LEU A 135 11.64 -5.06 -7.44
CA LEU A 135 10.94 -4.72 -6.20
C LEU A 135 11.52 -3.43 -5.62
N PHE A 136 10.78 -2.33 -5.78
CA PHE A 136 11.11 -1.06 -5.15
C PHE A 136 10.70 -1.07 -3.68
N LEU A 137 11.38 -0.25 -2.86
CA LEU A 137 11.14 -0.19 -1.42
C LEU A 137 10.61 1.19 -1.04
N HIS A 138 9.55 1.23 -0.24
CA HIS A 138 9.25 2.41 0.56
C HIS A 138 10.07 2.45 1.84
N GLY A 139 10.31 3.65 2.37
CA GLY A 139 10.83 3.83 3.72
C GLY A 139 9.65 4.05 4.67
N ARG A 140 9.45 3.17 5.67
CA ARG A 140 8.45 3.41 6.71
C ARG A 140 8.80 4.67 7.49
N VAL A 141 7.84 5.57 7.67
CA VAL A 141 7.99 6.71 8.58
C VAL A 141 6.68 6.99 9.31
N ASN A 142 6.76 7.03 10.64
CA ASN A 142 5.71 7.54 11.52
C ASN A 142 6.25 8.81 12.19
N PRO A 143 6.00 10.01 11.65
CA PRO A 143 6.69 11.23 12.11
C PRO A 143 6.29 11.68 13.52
N ASN A 144 5.16 11.20 14.03
CA ASN A 144 4.70 11.34 15.42
C ASN A 144 5.24 10.24 16.37
N GLN A 145 6.16 9.39 15.90
CA GLN A 145 6.87 8.42 16.73
C GLN A 145 8.32 8.87 16.93
N ASP A 146 8.75 8.93 18.18
CA ASP A 146 10.10 9.35 18.54
C ASP A 146 11.18 8.55 17.79
N GLY A 147 12.11 9.30 17.18
CA GLY A 147 13.26 8.75 16.45
C GLY A 147 12.99 8.35 15.00
N ASP A 148 11.74 8.27 14.53
CA ASP A 148 11.44 7.86 13.15
C ASP A 148 11.86 8.91 12.12
N LEU A 149 11.71 10.21 12.41
CA LEU A 149 12.24 11.28 11.55
C LEU A 149 13.77 11.22 11.40
N VAL A 150 14.49 10.84 12.47
CA VAL A 150 15.94 10.67 12.43
C VAL A 150 16.31 9.42 11.62
N ALA A 151 15.54 8.34 11.77
CA ALA A 151 15.79 7.10 11.04
C ALA A 151 15.62 7.23 9.52
N MET A 152 14.87 8.23 9.02
CA MET A 152 14.77 8.51 7.59
C MET A 152 16.15 8.68 6.93
N GLU A 153 17.11 9.33 7.60
CA GLU A 153 18.47 9.50 7.08
C GLU A 153 19.17 8.15 6.90
N ALA A 154 19.10 7.30 7.92
CA ALA A 154 19.72 5.98 7.88
C ALA A 154 19.05 5.07 6.83
N LEU A 155 17.73 5.18 6.65
CA LEU A 155 16.99 4.45 5.62
C LEU A 155 17.45 4.86 4.22
N ALA A 156 17.43 6.16 3.91
CA ALA A 156 17.80 6.69 2.61
C ALA A 156 19.30 6.51 2.29
N ALA A 157 20.17 6.51 3.30
CA ALA A 157 21.60 6.30 3.10
C ALA A 157 21.97 4.83 2.81
N LYS A 158 21.18 3.87 3.31
CA LYS A 158 21.49 2.43 3.22
C LYS A 158 20.69 1.68 2.15
N HIS A 159 19.53 2.21 1.78
CA HIS A 159 18.59 1.53 0.88
C HIS A 159 18.09 2.48 -0.22
N PRO A 160 17.80 1.98 -1.43
CA PRO A 160 17.24 2.77 -2.52
C PRO A 160 15.75 3.02 -2.30
N ILE A 161 15.43 3.96 -1.40
CA ILE A 161 14.06 4.30 -1.03
C ILE A 161 13.37 5.07 -2.17
N ALA A 162 12.30 4.50 -2.73
CA ALA A 162 11.54 5.09 -3.85
C ALA A 162 10.55 6.18 -3.38
N ALA A 163 10.02 6.03 -2.17
CA ALA A 163 9.17 7.01 -1.49
C ALA A 163 9.17 6.74 0.02
N PHE A 164 8.89 7.76 0.83
CA PHE A 164 8.56 7.54 2.24
C PHE A 164 7.07 7.22 2.38
N LYS A 165 6.75 6.14 3.11
CA LYS A 165 5.39 5.66 3.33
C LYS A 165 4.92 6.00 4.73
N THR A 166 3.73 6.58 4.84
CA THR A 166 3.15 6.98 6.12
C THR A 166 1.63 6.80 6.22
N TYR A 167 1.12 6.87 7.46
CA TYR A 167 -0.26 6.67 7.86
C TYR A 167 -0.69 7.78 8.81
N THR A 168 -1.33 8.81 8.29
CA THR A 168 -1.70 10.01 9.05
C THR A 168 -2.69 9.73 10.19
N GLN A 169 -3.50 8.68 10.07
CA GLN A 169 -4.46 8.25 11.11
C GLN A 169 -3.85 7.42 12.25
N TRP A 170 -2.55 7.15 12.22
CA TRP A 170 -1.88 6.30 13.19
C TRP A 170 -0.87 7.09 14.03
N GLY A 171 -0.67 6.67 15.27
CA GLY A 171 0.40 7.11 16.17
C GLY A 171 0.55 6.11 17.32
N PRO A 172 1.70 6.10 18.03
CA PRO A 172 1.91 5.19 19.16
C PRO A 172 0.86 5.36 20.26
N ASP A 173 0.40 6.60 20.48
CA ASP A 173 -0.66 6.93 21.45
C ASP A 173 -2.07 6.97 20.82
N GLY A 174 -2.19 6.47 19.58
CA GLY A 174 -3.43 6.48 18.80
C GLY A 174 -3.87 7.87 18.31
N LYS A 175 -2.98 8.87 18.37
CA LYS A 175 -3.21 10.21 17.81
C LYS A 175 -2.49 10.36 16.47
N GLY A 176 -3.27 10.62 15.42
CA GLY A 176 -2.78 10.96 14.09
C GLY A 176 -2.28 12.40 13.97
N TYR A 177 -2.03 12.81 12.72
CA TYR A 177 -1.56 14.15 12.37
C TYR A 177 -2.03 14.51 10.94
N PHE A 178 -2.06 15.80 10.61
CA PHE A 178 -2.34 16.29 9.27
C PHE A 178 -1.03 16.53 8.51
N LEU A 179 -1.04 16.35 7.20
CA LEU A 179 0.16 16.56 6.38
C LEU A 179 0.63 18.01 6.38
N ASP A 180 -0.27 18.96 6.61
CA ASP A 180 0.01 20.40 6.66
C ASP A 180 0.15 20.96 8.08
N ASP A 181 0.27 20.10 9.09
CA ASP A 181 0.68 20.49 10.44
C ASP A 181 2.20 20.39 10.63
N GLU A 182 2.69 20.75 11.83
CA GLU A 182 4.12 20.73 12.15
C GLU A 182 4.75 19.33 11.97
N VAL A 183 4.03 18.27 12.36
CA VAL A 183 4.52 16.88 12.27
C VAL A 183 4.60 16.43 10.81
N GLY A 184 3.54 16.70 10.04
CA GLY A 184 3.50 16.40 8.62
C GLY A 184 4.57 17.15 7.83
N LEU A 185 4.70 18.46 8.05
CA LEU A 185 5.68 19.30 7.37
C LEU A 185 7.12 18.90 7.74
N ALA A 186 7.41 18.57 9.00
CA ALA A 186 8.74 18.10 9.40
C ALA A 186 9.18 16.84 8.63
N MET A 187 8.27 15.90 8.41
CA MET A 187 8.51 14.72 7.58
C MET A 187 8.78 15.09 6.11
N ILE A 188 7.98 15.99 5.55
CA ILE A 188 8.08 16.40 4.15
C ILE A 188 9.41 17.14 3.91
N GLU A 189 9.78 18.09 4.77
CA GLU A 189 11.07 18.78 4.71
C GLU A 189 12.25 17.82 4.82
N LYS A 190 12.13 16.80 5.69
CA LYS A 190 13.16 15.77 5.83
C LYS A 190 13.31 14.94 4.56
N ALA A 191 12.19 14.48 3.98
CA ALA A 191 12.19 13.73 2.73
C ALA A 191 12.80 14.53 1.58
N ARG A 192 12.42 15.81 1.47
CA ARG A 192 13.00 16.77 0.51
C ARG A 192 14.50 16.91 0.67
N ALA A 193 15.00 17.11 1.89
CA ALA A 193 16.43 17.24 2.17
C ALA A 193 17.23 15.98 1.82
N LEU A 194 16.59 14.81 1.87
CA LEU A 194 17.18 13.52 1.48
C LEU A 194 17.09 13.24 -0.03
N GLY A 195 16.44 14.12 -0.80
CA GLY A 195 16.23 13.95 -2.25
C GLY A 195 15.16 12.90 -2.59
N VAL A 196 14.34 12.48 -1.63
CA VAL A 196 13.22 11.55 -1.84
C VAL A 196 11.95 12.38 -1.94
N ASN A 197 11.59 12.79 -3.16
CA ASN A 197 10.49 13.71 -3.38
C ASN A 197 9.10 13.05 -3.40
N ASN A 198 9.04 11.72 -3.31
CA ASN A 198 7.78 10.98 -3.30
C ASN A 198 7.39 10.64 -1.86
N ILE A 199 6.14 10.91 -1.51
CA ILE A 199 5.54 10.51 -0.24
C ILE A 199 4.28 9.74 -0.53
N ALA A 200 4.24 8.49 -0.09
CA ALA A 200 3.05 7.64 -0.13
C ALA A 200 2.27 7.78 1.17
N ILE A 201 1.00 8.18 1.09
CA ILE A 201 0.18 8.48 2.26
C ILE A 201 -1.05 7.59 2.25
N HIS A 202 -1.30 6.88 3.34
CA HIS A 202 -2.55 6.17 3.52
C HIS A 202 -3.65 7.16 3.92
N LYS A 203 -4.62 7.40 3.03
CA LYS A 203 -5.81 8.24 3.28
C LYS A 203 -7.07 7.50 2.80
N GLY A 204 -8.08 7.42 3.64
CA GLY A 204 -9.17 6.46 3.49
C GLY A 204 -8.87 5.17 4.25
N LEU A 205 -9.63 4.11 3.98
CA LEU A 205 -9.67 2.84 4.72
C LEU A 205 -9.47 3.06 6.23
N PRO A 206 -10.38 3.80 6.88
CA PRO A 206 -10.20 4.22 8.26
C PRO A 206 -10.02 2.99 9.18
N PHE A 207 -9.05 3.05 10.08
CA PHE A 207 -8.76 1.97 11.03
C PHE A 207 -9.81 1.84 12.13
N GLY A 208 -10.65 2.86 12.28
CA GLY A 208 -11.69 2.94 13.29
C GLY A 208 -12.03 4.39 13.62
N PRO A 209 -12.76 4.64 14.72
CA PRO A 209 -13.17 5.99 15.11
C PRO A 209 -12.02 6.83 15.70
N GLN A 210 -10.97 6.20 16.20
CA GLN A 210 -9.83 6.90 16.77
C GLN A 210 -8.99 7.55 15.67
N SER A 211 -8.76 8.86 15.77
CA SER A 211 -8.02 9.66 14.77
C SER A 211 -8.60 9.61 13.35
N TYR A 212 -9.92 9.38 13.24
CA TYR A 212 -10.61 9.29 11.96
C TYR A 212 -10.37 10.50 11.06
N GLU A 213 -10.38 11.71 11.62
CA GLU A 213 -10.20 12.97 10.91
C GLU A 213 -8.88 13.02 10.11
N HIS A 214 -7.84 12.36 10.61
CA HIS A 214 -6.54 12.28 9.97
C HIS A 214 -6.48 11.22 8.86
N SER A 215 -7.45 10.30 8.81
CA SER A 215 -7.62 9.38 7.66
C SER A 215 -8.16 10.10 6.43
N THR A 216 -8.82 11.25 6.61
CA THR A 216 -9.47 12.01 5.55
C THR A 216 -8.46 12.83 4.74
N CYS A 217 -8.82 13.18 3.50
CA CYS A 217 -7.99 13.92 2.52
C CYS A 217 -8.11 15.46 2.62
N VAL A 218 -8.70 15.99 3.71
CA VAL A 218 -9.00 17.42 3.86
C VAL A 218 -7.77 18.35 3.76
N ASP A 219 -6.59 17.83 4.06
CA ASP A 219 -5.28 18.50 4.08
C ASP A 219 -4.49 18.37 2.77
N VAL A 220 -4.78 17.35 1.96
CA VAL A 220 -3.98 16.97 0.78
C VAL A 220 -3.77 18.13 -0.20
N GLY A 221 -4.82 18.85 -0.58
CA GLY A 221 -4.69 19.98 -1.50
C GLY A 221 -3.87 21.13 -0.93
N ARG A 222 -3.96 21.38 0.38
CA ARG A 222 -3.21 22.46 1.04
C ARG A 222 -1.71 22.14 1.07
N VAL A 223 -1.35 20.93 1.52
CA VAL A 223 0.06 20.51 1.57
C VAL A 223 0.68 20.42 0.18
N ALA A 224 -0.07 19.91 -0.81
CA ALA A 224 0.40 19.81 -2.19
C ALA A 224 0.69 21.18 -2.82
N LYS A 225 -0.13 22.19 -2.50
CA LYS A 225 0.10 23.58 -2.92
C LYS A 225 1.30 24.21 -2.21
N GLN A 226 1.52 23.88 -0.94
CA GLN A 226 2.64 24.40 -0.15
C GLN A 226 3.98 23.79 -0.58
N CYS A 227 3.98 22.54 -1.03
CA CYS A 227 5.16 21.77 -1.40
C CYS A 227 5.10 21.33 -2.88
N PRO A 228 5.13 22.26 -3.86
CA PRO A 228 4.93 21.95 -5.27
C PRO A 228 6.04 21.09 -5.90
N ASP A 229 7.18 20.97 -5.23
CA ASP A 229 8.34 20.17 -5.62
C ASP A 229 8.27 18.70 -5.16
N MET A 230 7.31 18.39 -4.28
CA MET A 230 7.08 17.06 -3.72
C MET A 230 5.88 16.38 -4.39
N ASN A 231 5.90 15.06 -4.52
CA ASN A 231 4.81 14.25 -5.06
C ASN A 231 4.07 13.51 -3.94
N PHE A 232 2.75 13.59 -3.94
CA PHE A 232 1.87 12.99 -2.93
C PHE A 232 1.06 11.84 -3.54
N LEU A 233 1.42 10.60 -3.23
CA LEU A 233 0.71 9.41 -3.65
C LEU A 233 -0.33 9.05 -2.58
N ILE A 234 -1.61 9.25 -2.89
CA ILE A 234 -2.73 9.08 -1.96
C ILE A 234 -3.29 7.66 -2.11
N TYR A 235 -2.80 6.76 -1.26
CA TYR A 235 -3.24 5.37 -1.23
C TYR A 235 -4.66 5.27 -0.73
N HIS A 236 -5.45 4.49 -1.47
CA HIS A 236 -6.90 4.34 -1.36
C HIS A 236 -7.70 5.58 -1.74
N SER A 237 -7.06 6.69 -2.14
CA SER A 237 -7.71 7.91 -2.63
C SER A 237 -8.81 8.48 -1.72
N GLY A 238 -8.74 8.23 -0.41
CA GLY A 238 -9.79 8.63 0.54
C GLY A 238 -10.96 7.65 0.65
N PHE A 239 -10.96 6.52 -0.06
CA PHE A 239 -12.06 5.55 -0.10
C PHE A 239 -12.47 5.05 1.30
N VAL A 240 -13.78 5.00 1.56
CA VAL A 240 -14.36 4.56 2.83
C VAL A 240 -15.29 3.37 2.60
N THR A 241 -14.97 2.21 3.15
CA THR A 241 -15.70 0.95 2.90
C THR A 241 -17.14 0.95 3.43
N ALA A 242 -17.44 1.75 4.45
CA ALA A 242 -18.77 1.83 5.06
C ALA A 242 -19.72 2.81 4.35
N ALA A 243 -19.25 3.54 3.33
CA ALA A 243 -20.03 4.54 2.62
C ALA A 243 -20.12 4.20 1.12
N GLY A 244 -21.29 4.38 0.52
CA GLY A 244 -21.46 4.16 -0.92
C GLY A 244 -20.65 5.15 -1.75
N GLU A 245 -20.08 4.70 -2.87
CA GLU A 245 -19.46 5.57 -3.87
C GLU A 245 -20.46 5.93 -4.97
N GLY A 246 -20.28 7.09 -5.60
CA GLY A 246 -21.20 7.62 -6.61
C GLY A 246 -20.60 8.79 -7.39
N PRO A 247 -21.41 9.50 -8.21
CA PRO A 247 -20.97 10.72 -8.86
C PRO A 247 -20.48 11.75 -7.83
N TYR A 248 -19.46 12.51 -8.19
CA TYR A 248 -18.85 13.50 -7.30
C TYR A 248 -19.87 14.46 -6.68
N ASP A 249 -19.91 14.53 -5.34
CA ASP A 249 -20.71 15.50 -4.58
C ASP A 249 -19.80 16.48 -3.81
N PRO A 250 -19.77 17.78 -4.17
CA PRO A 250 -18.95 18.77 -3.46
C PRO A 250 -19.38 19.04 -2.01
N LYS A 251 -20.54 18.54 -1.58
CA LYS A 251 -21.01 18.61 -0.18
C LYS A 251 -20.52 17.44 0.64
N ARG A 252 -20.05 16.37 0.02
CA ARG A 252 -19.51 15.21 0.73
C ARG A 252 -18.15 15.56 1.31
N MET A 253 -18.09 15.52 2.65
CA MET A 253 -16.92 15.93 3.41
C MET A 253 -16.02 14.75 3.78
N ASP A 254 -16.16 13.61 3.11
CA ASP A 254 -15.39 12.39 3.36
C ASP A 254 -15.34 11.52 2.09
N GLY A 255 -14.53 10.47 2.07
CA GLY A 255 -14.42 9.60 0.89
C GLY A 255 -13.54 10.20 -0.22
N VAL A 256 -13.66 9.61 -1.42
CA VAL A 256 -12.97 10.07 -2.64
C VAL A 256 -13.34 11.51 -3.01
N ASP A 257 -14.60 11.91 -2.77
CA ASP A 257 -15.06 13.28 -3.03
C ASP A 257 -14.30 14.33 -2.21
N GLN A 258 -13.87 13.99 -1.00
CA GLN A 258 -13.11 14.91 -0.18
C GLN A 258 -11.70 15.13 -0.73
N LEU A 259 -11.07 14.10 -1.31
CA LEU A 259 -9.80 14.25 -2.04
C LEU A 259 -9.97 15.19 -3.23
N ILE A 260 -10.98 14.94 -4.07
CA ILE A 260 -11.29 15.77 -5.24
C ILE A 260 -11.55 17.22 -4.81
N THR A 261 -12.36 17.42 -3.77
CA THR A 261 -12.69 18.74 -3.23
C THR A 261 -11.45 19.46 -2.70
N SER A 262 -10.59 18.76 -1.94
CA SER A 262 -9.37 19.28 -1.35
C SER A 262 -8.40 19.79 -2.43
N VAL A 263 -8.13 18.96 -3.44
CA VAL A 263 -7.27 19.30 -4.59
C VAL A 263 -7.84 20.47 -5.40
N ARG A 264 -9.15 20.45 -5.71
CA ARG A 264 -9.80 21.54 -6.44
C ARG A 264 -9.78 22.87 -5.69
N LYS A 265 -10.04 22.87 -4.39
CA LYS A 265 -10.00 24.08 -3.55
C LYS A 265 -8.60 24.70 -3.49
N ALA A 266 -7.56 23.89 -3.62
CA ALA A 266 -6.19 24.38 -3.71
C ALA A 266 -5.86 25.03 -5.07
N GLY A 267 -6.72 24.85 -6.09
CA GLY A 267 -6.47 25.25 -7.47
C GLY A 267 -5.61 24.25 -8.23
N LEU A 268 -5.53 23.01 -7.76
CA LEU A 268 -4.78 21.92 -8.37
C LEU A 268 -5.71 21.03 -9.22
N GLY A 269 -5.12 20.25 -10.13
CA GLY A 269 -5.87 19.40 -11.06
C GLY A 269 -4.98 18.41 -11.79
N HIS A 270 -5.38 18.06 -13.02
CA HIS A 270 -4.59 17.17 -13.86
C HIS A 270 -3.16 17.71 -14.07
N GLY A 271 -2.16 16.84 -13.95
CA GLY A 271 -0.74 17.22 -14.05
C GLY A 271 -0.18 17.92 -12.80
N SER A 272 -0.96 18.01 -11.72
CA SER A 272 -0.42 18.43 -10.41
C SER A 272 0.38 17.31 -9.74
N ASN A 273 0.91 17.60 -8.56
CA ASN A 273 1.73 16.72 -7.75
C ASN A 273 0.94 15.80 -6.79
N VAL A 274 -0.36 15.57 -7.07
CA VAL A 274 -1.22 14.67 -6.28
C VAL A 274 -1.68 13.50 -7.16
N TYR A 275 -1.37 12.29 -6.71
CA TYR A 275 -1.62 11.06 -7.44
C TYR A 275 -2.59 10.17 -6.64
N ALA A 276 -3.74 9.88 -7.22
CA ALA A 276 -4.76 9.01 -6.62
C ALA A 276 -4.48 7.54 -6.95
N GLU A 277 -4.40 6.68 -5.94
CA GLU A 277 -4.25 5.23 -6.08
C GLU A 277 -5.58 4.53 -5.69
N LEU A 278 -6.04 3.61 -6.55
CA LEU A 278 -7.42 3.07 -6.51
C LEU A 278 -7.50 1.54 -6.38
N GLY A 279 -6.38 0.83 -6.19
CA GLY A 279 -6.31 -0.63 -6.17
C GLY A 279 -7.24 -1.25 -5.12
N SER A 280 -7.21 -0.75 -3.88
CA SER A 280 -8.18 -1.22 -2.86
C SER A 280 -9.62 -0.85 -3.19
N THR A 281 -9.87 0.33 -3.77
CA THR A 281 -11.21 0.73 -4.21
C THR A 281 -11.77 -0.29 -5.22
N TRP A 282 -10.99 -0.66 -6.22
CA TRP A 282 -11.38 -1.68 -7.20
C TRP A 282 -11.63 -3.03 -6.56
N ARG A 283 -10.76 -3.48 -5.63
CA ARG A 283 -10.96 -4.73 -4.88
C ARG A 283 -12.31 -4.77 -4.16
N PHE A 284 -12.79 -3.65 -3.63
CA PHE A 284 -14.07 -3.62 -2.90
C PHE A 284 -15.29 -3.42 -3.82
N LEU A 285 -15.14 -2.73 -4.95
CA LEU A 285 -16.25 -2.51 -5.89
C LEU A 285 -16.48 -3.65 -6.88
N MET A 286 -15.45 -4.47 -7.16
CA MET A 286 -15.49 -5.55 -8.16
C MET A 286 -15.72 -6.94 -7.53
N ARG A 287 -16.03 -7.01 -6.23
CA ARG A 287 -16.28 -8.25 -5.48
C ARG A 287 -17.70 -8.77 -5.64
#